data_AF-A0A7W1SB78-F1
#
_entry.id   AF-A0A7W1SB78-F1
#
_cell.length_a   1.000
_cell.length_b   1.000
_cell.length_c   1.000
_cell.angle_alpha   90.00
_cell.angle_beta   90.00
_cell.angle_gamma   90.00
#
_symmetry.space_group_name_H-M   'P 1'
#
loop_
_entity.id
_entity.type
_entity.pdbx_description
1 polymer ?
#
loop_
_entity_poly.entity_id
_entity_poly.type
_entity_poly.pdbx_seq_one_letter_code
_entity_poly.pdbx_strand_id
1 'polypeptide(L)'
;MQKAGDAVRVNVQLIRAENDAHLWADTYDRKLTDIFAVESEVAQRIASSLEAHLSGREQQQIAVVPTKNPQAYDTYLRGLALIIRESPDDVRKARDFFRQAVELDPSYAQAWSQLSIANSELYFSDERTPAALENSRHAAETAVRLQPDLSDAHSALALYYYFCLQDFDRPCSSWRKRAGGHRMMAT
;
A
#
# COMPACT_ATOMS: atom_id res chain seq x y z
N MET A 1 3.48 -1.65 19.39
CA MET A 1 2.28 -0.90 19.79
C MET A 1 1.67 -1.56 21.02
N GLN A 2 1.51 -0.81 22.11
CA GLN A 2 0.58 -1.19 23.18
C GLN A 2 -0.73 -0.43 22.92
N LYS A 3 -1.84 -1.16 22.79
CA LYS A 3 -3.18 -0.57 22.71
C LYS A 3 -3.77 -0.52 24.11
N ALA A 4 -4.21 0.65 24.55
CA ALA A 4 -5.05 0.82 25.73
C ALA A 4 -6.30 1.58 25.30
N GLY A 5 -7.38 0.86 24.98
CA GLY A 5 -8.61 1.44 24.41
C GLY A 5 -8.41 2.02 23.01
N ASP A 6 -8.97 3.20 22.74
CA ASP A 6 -8.90 3.92 21.46
C ASP A 6 -7.56 4.62 21.19
N ALA A 7 -6.61 4.53 22.13
CA ALA A 7 -5.30 5.16 22.05
C ALA A 7 -4.21 4.16 21.65
N VAL A 8 -3.35 4.60 20.73
CA VAL A 8 -2.18 3.88 20.25
C VAL A 8 -0.93 4.67 20.64
N ARG A 9 0.01 3.99 21.29
CA ARG A 9 1.36 4.51 21.55
C ARG A 9 2.34 3.98 20.50
N VAL A 10 2.98 4.90 19.77
CA VAL A 10 4.03 4.61 18.79
C VAL A 10 5.33 5.25 19.25
N ASN A 11 6.36 4.42 19.46
CA ASN A 11 7.73 4.89 19.68
C ASN A 11 8.47 4.81 18.36
N VAL A 12 9.03 5.94 17.91
CA VAL A 12 9.85 5.99 16.69
C VAL A 12 11.25 6.42 17.09
N GLN A 13 12.26 5.74 16.57
CA GLN A 13 13.66 6.08 16.77
C GLN A 13 14.38 6.04 15.43
N LEU A 14 15.19 7.06 15.18
CA LEU A 14 16.11 7.12 14.06
C LEU A 14 17.53 6.97 14.62
N ILE A 15 18.24 5.96 14.15
CA ILE A 15 19.63 5.68 14.52
C ILE A 15 20.52 5.76 13.29
N ARG A 16 21.76 6.22 13.48
CA ARG A 16 22.80 6.15 12.45
C ARG A 16 23.45 4.77 12.52
N ALA A 17 23.28 3.97 11.49
CA ALA A 17 23.75 2.58 11.46
C ALA A 17 25.28 2.43 11.59
N GLU A 18 26.06 3.44 11.19
CA GLU A 18 27.53 3.37 11.19
C GLU A 18 28.16 3.39 12.60
N ASN A 19 27.48 3.99 13.57
CA ASN A 19 28.03 4.20 14.91
C ASN A 19 26.99 4.11 16.03
N ASP A 20 25.82 3.53 15.74
CA ASP A 20 24.65 3.43 16.62
C ASP A 20 24.24 4.76 17.29
N ALA A 21 24.60 5.90 16.70
CA ALA A 21 24.23 7.19 17.25
C ALA A 21 22.72 7.41 17.12
N HIS A 22 22.05 7.69 18.23
CA HIS A 22 20.65 8.10 18.24
C HIS A 22 20.51 9.49 17.61
N LEU A 23 19.96 9.54 16.40
CA LEU A 23 19.70 10.79 15.69
C LEU A 23 18.44 11.46 16.23
N TRP A 24 17.41 10.67 16.53
CA TRP A 24 16.14 11.16 17.05
C TRP A 24 15.31 10.03 17.68
N ALA A 25 14.49 10.37 18.67
CA ALA A 25 13.50 9.48 19.25
C ALA A 25 12.28 10.30 19.69
N ASP A 26 11.08 9.80 19.42
CA ASP A 26 9.84 10.45 19.87
C ASP A 26 8.75 9.43 20.16
N THR A 27 7.82 9.82 21.02
CA THR A 27 6.71 8.98 21.49
C THR A 27 5.39 9.68 21.17
N TYR A 28 4.58 9.02 20.34
CA TYR A 28 3.29 9.53 19.92
C TYR A 28 2.18 8.74 20.61
N ASP A 29 1.45 9.44 21.49
CA ASP A 29 0.19 8.97 22.07
C ASP A 29 -0.97 9.60 21.32
N ARG A 30 -1.67 8.83 20.47
CA ARG A 30 -2.75 9.37 19.64
C ARG A 30 -3.93 8.42 19.55
N LYS A 31 -5.10 8.98 19.26
CA LYS A 31 -6.29 8.19 18.92
C LYS A 31 -6.11 7.54 17.55
N LEU A 32 -6.74 6.40 17.34
CA LEU A 32 -6.74 5.67 16.05
C LEU A 32 -7.18 6.53 14.86
N THR A 33 -8.01 7.56 15.09
CA THR A 33 -8.43 8.53 14.05
C THR A 33 -7.30 9.45 13.59
N ASP A 34 -6.30 9.69 14.44
CA ASP A 34 -5.20 10.62 14.18
C ASP A 34 -3.93 9.88 13.73
N ILE A 35 -4.00 8.57 13.54
CA ILE A 35 -2.83 7.73 13.23
C ILE A 35 -2.16 8.15 11.90
N PHE A 36 -2.93 8.60 10.92
CA PHE A 36 -2.42 9.09 9.64
C PHE A 36 -1.62 10.40 9.78
N ALA A 37 -2.01 11.25 10.73
CA ALA A 37 -1.26 12.46 11.03
C ALA A 37 0.11 12.11 11.65
N VAL A 38 0.17 11.06 12.48
CA VAL A 38 1.44 10.56 13.04
C VAL A 38 2.34 10.03 11.94
N GLU A 39 1.83 9.23 11.00
CA GLU A 39 2.62 8.71 9.87
C GLU A 39 3.18 9.84 9.00
N SER A 40 2.35 10.84 8.68
CA SER A 40 2.77 12.01 7.91
C SER A 40 3.86 12.81 8.63
N GLU A 41 3.68 13.05 9.94
CA GLU A 41 4.66 13.78 10.76
C GLU A 41 5.99 13.03 10.86
N VAL A 42 5.94 11.71 11.08
CA VAL A 42 7.13 10.86 11.15
C VAL A 42 7.86 10.84 9.80
N ALA A 43 7.16 10.64 8.69
CA ALA A 43 7.76 10.63 7.35
C ALA A 43 8.44 11.97 7.01
N GLN A 44 7.78 13.10 7.31
CA GLN A 44 8.36 14.44 7.12
C GLN A 44 9.59 14.67 7.99
N ARG A 45 9.57 14.24 9.25
CA ARG A 45 10.72 14.36 10.16
C ARG A 45 11.90 13.50 9.70
N ILE A 46 11.65 12.26 9.26
CA ILE A 46 12.71 11.39 8.70
C ILE A 46 13.34 12.04 7.47
N ALA A 47 12.52 12.50 6.52
CA ALA A 47 13.02 13.17 5.32
C ALA A 47 13.85 14.42 5.64
N SER A 48 13.39 15.23 6.61
CA SER A 48 14.10 16.43 7.07
C SER A 48 15.44 16.07 7.75
N SER A 49 15.46 15.02 8.57
CA SER A 49 16.67 14.56 9.26
C SER A 49 17.71 13.95 8.32
N LEU A 50 17.28 13.42 7.17
CA LEU A 50 18.17 12.86 6.15
C LEU A 50 18.64 13.90 5.11
N GLU A 51 18.27 15.18 5.29
CA GLU A 51 18.44 16.25 4.29
C GLU A 51 17.91 15.88 2.89
N ALA A 52 16.98 14.92 2.84
CA ALA A 52 16.38 14.46 1.61
C ALA A 52 15.43 15.56 1.12
N HIS A 53 15.75 16.12 -0.05
CA HIS A 53 14.86 17.08 -0.70
C HIS A 53 13.67 16.33 -1.28
N LEU A 54 12.60 16.21 -0.51
CA LEU A 54 11.32 15.75 -1.03
C LEU A 54 10.82 16.77 -2.06
N SER A 55 10.53 16.30 -3.26
CA SER A 55 9.81 17.06 -4.26
C SER A 55 8.41 17.44 -3.73
N GLY A 56 7.82 18.51 -4.26
CA GLY A 56 6.46 18.91 -3.89
C GLY A 56 5.41 17.81 -4.13
N ARG A 57 5.67 16.91 -5.09
CA ARG A 57 4.82 15.73 -5.36
C ARG A 57 4.92 14.68 -4.25
N GLU A 58 6.11 14.40 -3.75
CA GLU A 58 6.31 13.43 -2.65
C GLU A 58 5.69 13.95 -1.35
N GLN A 59 5.83 15.24 -1.05
CA GLN A 59 5.16 15.86 0.10
C GLN A 59 3.63 15.74 0.03
N GLN A 60 3.06 15.93 -1.17
CA GLN A 60 1.63 15.76 -1.39
C GLN A 60 1.19 14.30 -1.22
N GLN A 61 1.99 13.33 -1.68
CA GLN A 61 1.69 11.90 -1.52
C GLN A 61 1.74 11.44 -0.06
N ILE A 62 2.70 11.94 0.73
CA ILE A 62 2.82 11.62 2.16
C ILE A 62 1.60 12.12 2.96
N ALA A 63 1.00 13.25 2.56
CA ALA A 63 -0.16 13.82 3.23
C ALA A 63 -1.49 13.14 2.87
N VAL A 64 -1.51 12.19 1.93
CA VAL A 64 -2.74 11.51 1.52
C VAL A 64 -3.16 10.54 2.61
N VAL A 65 -4.30 10.83 3.24
CA VAL A 65 -4.95 9.89 4.15
C VAL A 65 -5.49 8.71 3.31
N PRO A 66 -4.99 7.48 3.54
CA PRO A 66 -5.28 6.34 2.68
C PRO A 66 -6.70 5.80 2.83
N THR A 67 -7.33 5.98 4.00
CA THR A 67 -8.74 5.66 4.24
C THR A 67 -9.33 6.56 5.34
N LYS A 68 -10.62 6.86 5.27
CA LYS A 68 -11.35 7.55 6.34
C LYS A 68 -11.91 6.60 7.40
N ASN A 69 -11.75 5.29 7.22
CA ASN A 69 -12.23 4.26 8.13
C ASN A 69 -11.06 3.66 8.93
N PRO A 70 -10.88 4.02 10.22
CA PRO A 70 -9.78 3.49 11.03
C PRO A 70 -9.82 1.97 11.20
N GLN A 71 -11.01 1.35 11.14
CA GLN A 71 -11.14 -0.11 11.19
C GLN A 71 -10.68 -0.77 9.89
N ALA A 72 -10.93 -0.15 8.73
CA ALA A 72 -10.39 -0.61 7.46
C ALA A 72 -8.85 -0.52 7.48
N TYR A 73 -8.30 0.54 8.08
CA TYR A 73 -6.86 0.71 8.23
C TYR A 73 -6.22 -0.33 9.16
N ASP A 74 -6.78 -0.55 10.35
CA ASP A 74 -6.29 -1.56 11.28
C ASP A 74 -6.31 -2.96 10.64
N THR A 75 -7.40 -3.29 9.95
CA THR A 75 -7.55 -4.55 9.22
C THR A 75 -6.50 -4.68 8.12
N TYR A 76 -6.28 -3.63 7.32
CA TYR A 76 -5.24 -3.58 6.29
C TYR A 76 -3.84 -3.82 6.86
N LEU A 77 -3.48 -3.15 7.96
CA LEU A 77 -2.18 -3.32 8.62
C LEU A 77 -1.97 -4.75 9.15
N ARG A 78 -3.03 -5.41 9.65
CA ARG A 78 -2.96 -6.83 10.06
C ARG A 78 -2.66 -7.75 8.88
N GLY A 79 -3.25 -7.46 7.70
CA GLY A 79 -2.93 -8.16 6.46
C GLY A 79 -1.46 -7.99 6.06
N LEU A 80 -0.96 -6.75 6.07
CA LEU A 80 0.44 -6.47 5.73
C LEU A 80 1.44 -7.19 6.64
N ALA A 81 1.14 -7.29 7.94
CA ALA A 81 2.01 -7.96 8.91
C ALA A 81 2.21 -9.47 8.62
N LEU A 82 1.30 -10.08 7.85
CA LEU A 82 1.35 -11.49 7.47
C LEU A 82 2.14 -11.73 6.18
N ILE A 83 2.12 -10.78 5.22
CA ILE A 83 2.86 -10.91 3.95
C ILE A 83 4.37 -11.03 4.20
N ILE A 84 4.90 -10.36 5.23
CA ILE A 84 6.32 -10.39 5.60
C ILE A 84 6.84 -11.82 5.90
N ARG A 85 5.94 -12.78 6.14
CA ARG A 85 6.28 -14.16 6.55
C ARG A 85 6.24 -15.19 5.42
N GLU A 86 5.83 -14.79 4.21
CA GLU A 86 5.93 -15.51 2.93
C GLU A 86 5.47 -16.99 2.90
N SER A 87 4.64 -17.44 3.84
CA SER A 87 4.01 -18.77 3.72
C SER A 87 2.68 -18.68 2.96
N PRO A 88 2.30 -19.67 2.12
CA PRO A 88 1.01 -19.66 1.42
C PRO A 88 -0.20 -19.51 2.36
N ASP A 89 -0.14 -20.08 3.56
CA ASP A 89 -1.18 -19.94 4.57
C ASP A 89 -1.28 -18.53 5.15
N ASP A 90 -0.15 -17.84 5.27
CA ASP A 90 -0.14 -16.43 5.68
C ASP A 90 -0.67 -15.54 4.57
N VAL A 91 -0.40 -15.83 3.29
CA VAL A 91 -1.00 -15.11 2.15
C VAL A 91 -2.52 -15.29 2.13
N ARG A 92 -3.06 -16.48 2.40
CA ARG A 92 -4.51 -16.70 2.52
C ARG A 92 -5.14 -15.88 3.63
N LYS A 93 -4.51 -15.86 4.81
CA LYS A 93 -4.98 -15.03 5.94
C LYS A 93 -4.87 -13.54 5.63
N ALA A 94 -3.80 -13.12 4.96
CA ALA A 94 -3.60 -11.74 4.54
C ALA A 94 -4.70 -11.31 3.55
N ARG A 95 -5.00 -12.15 2.55
CA ARG A 95 -6.13 -11.96 1.62
C ARG A 95 -7.44 -11.74 2.37
N ASP A 96 -7.73 -12.53 3.41
CA ASP A 96 -8.95 -12.37 4.20
C ASP A 96 -9.00 -11.02 4.93
N PHE A 97 -7.88 -10.54 5.46
CA PHE A 97 -7.80 -9.19 6.03
C PHE A 97 -7.99 -8.10 4.96
N PHE A 98 -7.36 -8.20 3.79
CA PHE A 98 -7.56 -7.20 2.73
C PHE A 98 -8.99 -7.19 2.20
N ARG A 99 -9.62 -8.37 2.09
CA ARG A 99 -11.04 -8.49 1.75
C ARG A 99 -11.93 -7.77 2.77
N GLN A 100 -11.71 -8.01 4.06
CA GLN A 100 -12.43 -7.29 5.12
C GLN A 100 -12.17 -5.78 5.06
N ALA A 101 -10.94 -5.35 4.76
CA ALA A 101 -10.61 -3.93 4.64
C ALA A 101 -11.38 -3.25 3.50
N VAL A 102 -11.52 -3.90 2.33
CA VAL A 102 -12.30 -3.34 1.21
C VAL A 102 -13.82 -3.44 1.43
N GLU A 103 -14.29 -4.40 2.23
CA GLU A 103 -15.69 -4.45 2.67
C GLU A 103 -16.01 -3.28 3.64
N LEU A 104 -15.07 -2.93 4.52
CA LEU A 104 -15.18 -1.81 5.46
C LEU A 104 -15.02 -0.44 4.78
N ASP A 105 -14.17 -0.35 3.76
CA ASP A 105 -14.02 0.84 2.91
C ASP A 105 -13.79 0.45 1.45
N PRO A 106 -14.86 0.40 0.63
CA PRO A 106 -14.75 0.09 -0.79
C PRO A 106 -13.95 1.11 -1.61
N SER A 107 -13.66 2.29 -1.05
CA SER A 107 -12.83 3.33 -1.70
C SER A 107 -11.34 3.20 -1.37
N TYR A 108 -10.94 2.23 -0.55
CA TYR A 108 -9.58 2.08 -0.08
C TYR A 108 -8.65 1.42 -1.12
N ALA A 109 -8.09 2.24 -2.02
CA ALA A 109 -7.30 1.78 -3.17
C ALA A 109 -6.09 0.89 -2.81
N GLN A 110 -5.39 1.16 -1.71
CA GLN A 110 -4.25 0.32 -1.28
C GLN A 110 -4.69 -1.07 -0.83
N ALA A 111 -5.82 -1.18 -0.12
CA ALA A 111 -6.37 -2.48 0.27
C ALA A 111 -6.79 -3.30 -0.95
N TRP A 112 -7.40 -2.67 -1.95
CA TRP A 112 -7.67 -3.32 -3.24
C TRP A 112 -6.40 -3.79 -3.96
N SER A 113 -5.32 -2.98 -3.90
CA SER A 113 -4.02 -3.34 -4.49
C SER A 113 -3.46 -4.60 -3.84
N GLN A 114 -3.41 -4.65 -2.50
CA GLN A 114 -2.91 -5.82 -1.78
C GLN A 114 -3.82 -7.06 -1.93
N LEU A 115 -5.13 -6.88 -2.00
CA LEU A 115 -6.06 -7.97 -2.30
C LEU A 115 -5.78 -8.61 -3.67
N SER A 116 -5.51 -7.78 -4.68
CA SER A 116 -5.12 -8.25 -6.01
C SER A 116 -3.82 -9.04 -5.99
N ILE A 117 -2.81 -8.54 -5.28
CA ILE A 117 -1.49 -9.18 -5.18
C ILE A 117 -1.63 -10.55 -4.52
N ALA A 118 -2.29 -10.63 -3.36
CA ALA A 118 -2.51 -11.89 -2.64
C ALA A 118 -3.31 -12.90 -3.48
N ASN A 119 -4.35 -12.44 -4.20
CA ASN A 119 -5.10 -13.30 -5.12
C ASN A 119 -4.24 -13.82 -6.28
N SER A 120 -3.33 -12.99 -6.81
CA SER A 120 -2.45 -13.37 -7.92
C SER A 120 -1.41 -14.40 -7.52
N GLU A 121 -0.81 -14.22 -6.33
CA GLU A 121 0.14 -15.17 -5.77
C GLU A 121 -0.51 -16.53 -5.51
N LEU A 122 -1.70 -16.55 -4.90
CA LEU A 122 -2.45 -17.78 -4.63
C LEU A 122 -2.90 -18.45 -5.93
N TYR A 123 -3.30 -17.67 -6.94
CA TYR A 123 -3.58 -18.21 -8.26
C TYR A 123 -2.33 -18.89 -8.85
N PHE A 124 -1.17 -18.25 -8.78
CA PHE A 124 0.06 -18.83 -9.31
C PHE A 124 0.48 -20.10 -8.57
N SER A 125 0.32 -20.15 -7.24
CA SER A 125 0.69 -21.30 -6.41
C SER A 125 -0.22 -22.51 -6.64
N ASP A 126 -1.50 -22.40 -6.28
CA ASP A 126 -2.37 -23.57 -6.11
C ASP A 126 -3.88 -23.31 -6.31
N GLU A 127 -4.33 -22.06 -6.46
CA GLU A 127 -5.75 -21.68 -6.61
C GLU A 127 -6.12 -21.29 -8.07
N ARG A 128 -5.67 -22.07 -9.06
CA ARG A 128 -5.85 -21.80 -10.50
C ARG A 128 -7.28 -22.02 -11.01
N THR A 129 -8.22 -21.18 -10.57
CA THR A 129 -9.62 -21.23 -11.01
C THR A 129 -10.02 -19.97 -11.79
N PRO A 130 -11.03 -20.05 -12.69
CA PRO A 130 -11.54 -18.86 -13.37
C PRO A 130 -12.03 -17.77 -12.41
N ALA A 131 -12.59 -18.17 -11.27
CA ALA A 131 -13.04 -17.24 -10.24
C ALA A 131 -11.86 -16.51 -9.57
N ALA A 132 -10.78 -17.22 -9.24
CA ALA A 132 -9.57 -16.60 -8.65
C ALA A 132 -8.90 -15.62 -9.63
N LEU A 133 -8.85 -15.98 -10.92
CA LEU A 133 -8.38 -15.09 -11.98
C LEU A 133 -9.19 -13.79 -12.04
N GLU A 134 -10.52 -13.91 -12.03
CA GLU A 134 -11.43 -12.76 -12.09
C GLU A 134 -11.35 -11.90 -10.82
N ASN A 135 -11.24 -12.52 -9.64
CA ASN A 135 -11.09 -11.79 -8.38
C ASN A 135 -9.81 -10.96 -8.35
N SER A 136 -8.70 -11.51 -8.86
CA SER A 136 -7.45 -10.74 -8.99
C SER A 136 -7.62 -9.57 -9.97
N ARG A 137 -8.15 -9.82 -11.17
CA ARG A 137 -8.41 -8.79 -12.19
C ARG A 137 -9.27 -7.65 -11.65
N HIS A 138 -10.39 -8.00 -11.02
CA HIS A 138 -11.34 -7.04 -10.47
C HIS A 138 -10.70 -6.14 -9.41
N ALA A 139 -9.89 -6.71 -8.53
CA ALA A 139 -9.19 -5.98 -7.48
C ALA A 139 -8.14 -5.01 -8.07
N ALA A 140 -7.32 -5.46 -9.02
CA ALA A 140 -6.34 -4.62 -9.72
C ALA A 140 -7.00 -3.44 -10.44
N GLU A 141 -8.04 -3.72 -11.24
CA GLU A 141 -8.76 -2.70 -12.02
C GLU A 141 -9.46 -1.70 -11.10
N THR A 142 -10.01 -2.16 -9.97
CA THR A 142 -10.63 -1.29 -8.97
C THR A 142 -9.62 -0.39 -8.29
N ALA A 143 -8.45 -0.90 -7.89
CA ALA A 143 -7.38 -0.09 -7.31
C ALA A 143 -6.95 1.04 -8.26
N VAL A 144 -6.72 0.73 -9.54
CA VAL A 144 -6.33 1.72 -10.56
C VAL A 144 -7.46 2.72 -10.82
N ARG A 145 -8.72 2.27 -10.83
CA ARG A 145 -9.88 3.16 -11.01
C ARG A 145 -10.05 4.14 -9.84
N LEU A 146 -9.81 3.69 -8.61
CA LEU A 146 -9.93 4.52 -7.41
C LEU A 146 -8.78 5.52 -7.31
N GLN A 147 -7.55 5.10 -7.60
CA GLN A 147 -6.39 5.97 -7.52
C GLN A 147 -5.41 5.72 -8.68
N PRO A 148 -5.62 6.38 -9.85
CA PRO A 148 -4.82 6.14 -11.06
C PRO A 148 -3.33 6.46 -10.94
N ASP A 149 -2.93 7.26 -9.96
CA ASP A 149 -1.54 7.66 -9.71
C ASP A 149 -0.87 6.86 -8.57
N LEU A 150 -1.59 5.89 -7.97
CA LEU A 150 -1.05 5.05 -6.91
C LEU A 150 -0.09 4.01 -7.49
N SER A 151 1.17 4.03 -7.05
CA SER A 151 2.18 3.05 -7.44
C SER A 151 1.71 1.62 -7.22
N ASP A 152 1.14 1.36 -6.04
CA ASP A 152 0.72 0.02 -5.61
C ASP A 152 -0.40 -0.54 -6.49
N ALA A 153 -1.28 0.33 -7.00
CA ALA A 153 -2.35 -0.08 -7.91
C ALA A 153 -1.80 -0.57 -9.25
N HIS A 154 -0.76 0.09 -9.77
CA HIS A 154 -0.13 -0.37 -11.00
C HIS A 154 0.76 -1.60 -10.78
N SER A 155 1.42 -1.71 -9.63
CA SER A 155 2.14 -2.92 -9.23
C SER A 155 1.18 -4.11 -9.16
N ALA A 156 0.01 -3.94 -8.54
CA ALA A 156 -1.03 -4.96 -8.50
C ALA A 156 -1.47 -5.42 -9.90
N LEU A 157 -1.67 -4.47 -10.82
CA LEU A 157 -2.02 -4.79 -12.21
C LEU A 157 -0.89 -5.53 -12.93
N ALA A 158 0.36 -5.11 -12.75
CA ALA A 158 1.53 -5.78 -13.33
C ALA A 158 1.68 -7.22 -12.80
N LEU A 159 1.52 -7.42 -11.49
CA LEU A 159 1.59 -8.73 -10.86
C LEU A 159 0.44 -9.64 -11.27
N TYR A 160 -0.77 -9.11 -11.47
CA TYR A 160 -1.88 -9.85 -12.08
C TYR A 160 -1.51 -10.36 -13.48
N TYR A 161 -0.97 -9.51 -14.36
CA TYR A 161 -0.55 -9.94 -15.70
C TYR A 161 0.57 -10.98 -15.65
N TYR A 162 1.53 -10.80 -14.75
CA TYR A 162 2.66 -11.70 -14.58
C TYR A 162 2.24 -13.09 -14.07
N PHE A 163 1.57 -13.14 -12.91
CA PHE A 163 1.24 -14.38 -12.23
C PHE A 163 0.05 -15.11 -12.85
N CYS A 164 -0.95 -14.37 -13.34
CA CYS A 164 -2.21 -14.98 -13.76
C CYS A 164 -2.31 -15.17 -15.28
N LEU A 165 -1.74 -14.27 -16.07
CA LEU A 165 -1.86 -14.30 -17.54
C LEU A 165 -0.58 -14.73 -18.26
N GLN A 166 0.58 -14.74 -17.56
CA GLN A 166 1.91 -14.99 -18.15
C GLN A 166 2.19 -14.11 -19.39
N ASP A 167 1.54 -12.95 -19.45
CA ASP A 167 1.62 -12.00 -20.56
C ASP A 167 2.53 -10.84 -20.14
N PHE A 168 3.79 -10.91 -20.57
CA PHE A 168 4.86 -9.99 -20.18
C PHE A 168 4.81 -8.65 -20.93
N ASP A 169 4.10 -8.55 -22.06
CA ASP A 169 4.15 -7.40 -22.96
C ASP A 169 3.06 -6.34 -22.66
N ARG A 170 1.93 -6.77 -22.11
CA ARG A 170 0.80 -5.86 -21.81
C ARG A 170 1.08 -4.78 -20.78
N PRO A 171 1.72 -5.07 -19.62
CA PRO A 171 1.99 -4.04 -18.61
C PRO A 171 2.72 -2.86 -19.25
N CYS A 172 3.89 -3.12 -19.88
CA CYS A 172 4.78 -2.14 -20.52
C CYS A 172 4.08 -1.22 -21.52
N SER A 173 3.14 -1.75 -22.32
CA SER A 173 2.41 -0.96 -23.30
C SER A 173 1.43 0.05 -22.67
N SER A 174 0.82 -0.31 -21.52
CA SER A 174 -0.10 0.57 -20.79
C SER A 174 0.62 1.73 -20.09
N TRP A 175 1.84 1.48 -19.61
CA TRP A 175 2.73 2.49 -19.01
C TRP A 175 3.18 3.53 -20.05
N ARG A 176 3.53 3.09 -21.27
CA ARG A 176 3.96 3.98 -22.36
C ARG A 176 2.87 4.91 -22.86
N LYS A 177 1.61 4.45 -22.90
CA LYS A 177 0.47 5.28 -23.33
C LYS A 177 0.10 6.38 -22.33
N ARG A 178 0.31 6.17 -21.02
CA ARG A 178 0.05 7.19 -19.99
C ARG A 178 1.22 8.18 -19.82
N ALA A 179 2.47 7.72 -19.89
CA ALA A 179 3.64 8.60 -19.81
C ALA A 179 3.82 9.50 -21.06
N GLY A 180 3.24 9.12 -22.21
CA GLY A 180 3.29 9.92 -23.45
C GLY A 180 2.21 11.01 -23.59
N GLY A 181 1.29 11.15 -22.62
CA GLY A 181 0.15 12.07 -22.71
C GLY A 181 0.41 13.52 -22.30
N HIS A 182 1.65 13.89 -21.98
CA HIS A 182 2.04 15.26 -21.62
C HIS A 182 3.17 15.75 -22.52
N ARG A 183 2.87 16.01 -23.80
CA ARG A 183 3.63 17.01 -24.58
C ARG A 183 2.81 17.58 -25.73
N MET A 184 2.78 18.92 -25.74
CA MET A 184 2.38 19.85 -26.79
C MET A 184 0.88 20.04 -27.03
N MET A 185 0.29 20.95 -26.25
CA MET A 185 -0.39 22.09 -26.86
C MET A 185 0.38 23.37 -26.50
N ALA A 186 1.08 23.92 -27.48
CA ALA A 186 1.49 25.31 -27.48
C ALA A 186 1.53 25.80 -28.94
N THR A 187 0.60 26.73 -29.20
CA THR A 187 0.47 27.71 -30.30
C THR A 187 0.43 27.20 -31.74
#